data_AF-A0A0B5ALS8-F1
#
_entry.id   AF-A0A0B5ALS8-F1
#
_cell.length_a   1.000
_cell.length_b   1.000
_cell.length_c   1.000
_cell.angle_alpha   90.00
_cell.angle_beta   90.00
_cell.angle_gamma   90.00
#
_symmetry.space_group_name_H-M   'P 1'
#
loop_
_entity.id
_entity.type
_entity.pdbx_description
1 polymer ?
#
loop_
_entity_poly.entity_id
_entity_poly.type
_entity_poly.pdbx_seq_one_letter_code
_entity_poly.pdbx_strand_id
1 'polypeptide(L)'
;MHLLPQFSVSAFMVPVWQSFLKQQNSELLTIALIINEQQYIEGRLISNACYRTHVYESSTFKYQEFFHLNHVIFPYAMEKRVKVIGLNVSHFAPLEQRIQLGKKLYGMLYHSSYQLKTILKFASNNPHTGSRSDCWPQVFSCRLAKVFLARS
;
A
#
# COMPACT_ATOMS: atom_id res chain seq x y z
N MET A 1 20.87 18.78 4.70
CA MET A 1 20.18 17.88 3.74
C MET A 1 21.11 17.21 2.73
N HIS A 2 22.40 17.02 3.04
CA HIS A 2 23.35 16.47 2.07
C HIS A 2 23.20 14.95 1.85
N LEU A 3 22.46 14.26 2.72
CA LEU A 3 22.25 12.80 2.66
C LEU A 3 21.08 12.37 1.76
N LEU A 4 20.16 13.28 1.41
CA LEU A 4 18.97 12.94 0.62
C LEU A 4 19.29 12.36 -0.79
N PRO A 5 20.28 12.87 -1.53
CA PRO A 5 20.66 12.28 -2.82
C PRO A 5 21.12 10.82 -2.71
N GLN A 6 21.68 10.41 -1.56
CA GLN A 6 22.15 9.04 -1.35
C GLN A 6 21.00 8.05 -1.13
N PHE A 7 19.81 8.52 -0.74
CA PHE A 7 18.63 7.68 -0.54
C PHE A 7 17.76 7.53 -1.80
N SER A 8 18.28 7.89 -2.98
CA SER A 8 17.50 7.92 -4.24
C SER A 8 16.24 8.80 -4.14
N VAL A 9 16.24 9.77 -3.24
CA VAL A 9 15.14 10.72 -3.05
C VAL A 9 15.28 11.82 -4.10
N SER A 10 14.21 12.06 -4.88
CA SER A 10 14.23 13.05 -5.96
C SER A 10 14.60 14.44 -5.44
N ALA A 11 15.26 15.25 -6.26
CA ALA A 11 15.54 16.66 -5.95
C ALA A 11 14.26 17.44 -5.58
N PHE A 12 13.10 17.00 -6.09
CA PHE A 12 11.77 17.49 -5.72
C PHE A 12 11.49 17.45 -4.20
N MET A 13 11.97 16.43 -3.49
CA MET A 13 11.68 16.25 -2.06
C MET A 13 12.51 17.17 -1.16
N VAL A 14 13.62 17.73 -1.65
CA VAL A 14 14.50 18.62 -0.87
C VAL A 14 13.72 19.84 -0.36
N PRO A 15 13.06 20.67 -1.20
CA PRO A 15 12.28 21.81 -0.72
C PRO A 15 11.09 21.39 0.15
N VAL A 16 10.46 20.24 -0.11
CA VAL A 16 9.35 19.73 0.71
C VAL A 16 9.80 19.45 2.13
N TRP A 17 10.91 18.72 2.30
CA TRP A 17 11.46 18.46 3.62
C TRP A 17 11.87 19.76 4.33
N GLN A 18 12.40 20.74 3.59
CA GLN A 18 12.80 22.03 4.18
C GLN A 18 11.57 22.79 4.69
N SER A 19 10.48 22.75 3.92
CA SER A 19 9.19 23.30 4.32
C SER A 19 8.65 22.59 5.55
N PHE A 20 8.71 21.25 5.60
CA PHE A 20 8.25 20.46 6.73
C PHE A 20 9.00 20.78 8.02
N LEU A 21 10.33 20.92 7.98
CA LEU A 21 11.12 21.28 9.16
C LEU A 21 10.73 22.64 9.76
N LYS A 22 10.17 23.55 8.95
CA LYS A 22 9.73 24.88 9.37
C LYS A 22 8.25 24.92 9.79
N GLN A 23 7.39 24.25 9.03
CA GLN A 23 5.93 24.40 9.10
C GLN A 23 5.22 23.17 9.70
N GLN A 24 5.93 22.04 9.83
CA GLN A 24 5.40 20.77 10.35
C GLN A 24 4.12 20.28 9.64
N ASN A 25 3.97 20.60 8.36
CA ASN A 25 2.81 20.18 7.56
C ASN A 25 2.97 18.72 7.10
N SER A 26 2.50 17.78 7.93
CA SER A 26 2.58 16.34 7.67
C SER A 26 1.75 15.89 6.47
N GLU A 27 0.64 16.57 6.16
CA GLU A 27 -0.20 16.25 5.01
C GLU A 27 0.56 16.50 3.70
N LEU A 28 1.11 17.70 3.55
CA LEU A 28 1.91 18.07 2.38
C LEU A 28 3.12 17.12 2.22
N LEU A 29 3.81 16.83 3.32
CA LEU A 29 4.94 15.91 3.30
C LEU A 29 4.52 14.52 2.83
N THR A 30 3.40 13.99 3.36
CA THR A 30 2.93 12.64 3.00
C THR A 30 2.51 12.57 1.54
N ILE A 31 1.80 13.59 1.03
CA ILE A 31 1.40 13.66 -0.37
C ILE A 31 2.65 13.70 -1.27
N ALA A 32 3.66 14.48 -0.92
CA ALA A 32 4.91 14.55 -1.66
C ALA A 32 5.68 13.22 -1.64
N LEU A 33 5.69 12.52 -0.50
CA LEU A 33 6.27 11.18 -0.38
C LEU A 33 5.56 10.17 -1.29
N ILE A 34 4.22 10.19 -1.34
CA ILE A 34 3.43 9.35 -2.26
C ILE A 34 3.86 9.62 -3.71
N ILE A 35 3.96 10.90 -4.10
CA ILE A 35 4.39 11.27 -5.46
C ILE A 35 5.80 10.75 -5.74
N ASN A 36 6.74 10.99 -4.82
CA ASN A 36 8.14 10.59 -4.97
C ASN A 36 8.29 9.06 -5.09
N GLU A 37 7.59 8.28 -4.26
CA GLU A 37 7.61 6.82 -4.32
C GLU A 37 7.06 6.31 -5.66
N GLN A 38 5.93 6.84 -6.13
CA GLN A 38 5.33 6.39 -7.38
C GLN A 38 6.18 6.72 -8.60
N GLN A 39 6.88 7.87 -8.60
CA GLN A 39 7.88 8.23 -9.61
C GLN A 39 9.09 7.28 -9.57
N TYR A 40 9.55 6.92 -8.37
CA TYR A 40 10.65 5.99 -8.19
C TYR A 40 10.30 4.58 -8.71
N ILE A 41 9.09 4.09 -8.43
CA ILE A 41 8.56 2.82 -8.96
C ILE A 41 8.47 2.86 -10.49
N GLU A 42 7.97 3.95 -11.08
CA GLU A 42 7.86 4.11 -12.53
C GLU A 42 9.23 3.96 -13.22
N GLY A 43 10.24 4.67 -12.72
CA GLY A 43 11.56 4.70 -13.34
C GLY A 43 12.34 3.38 -13.22
N ARG A 44 12.13 2.60 -12.15
CA ARG A 44 12.95 1.38 -11.88
C ARG A 44 12.26 0.06 -12.14
N LEU A 45 10.96 -0.03 -11.85
CA LEU A 45 10.20 -1.27 -11.98
C LEU A 45 9.43 -1.30 -13.30
N ILE A 46 8.66 -0.26 -13.57
CA ILE A 46 7.73 -0.25 -14.71
C ILE A 46 8.47 -0.04 -16.04
N SER A 47 9.46 0.86 -16.05
CA SER A 47 10.27 1.15 -17.23
C SER A 47 11.31 0.06 -17.56
N ASN A 48 11.49 -0.94 -16.69
CA ASN A 48 12.48 -1.99 -16.88
C ASN A 48 11.94 -3.12 -17.76
N ALA A 49 12.59 -3.34 -18.91
CA ALA A 49 12.19 -4.33 -19.91
C ALA A 49 12.08 -5.77 -19.36
N CYS A 50 12.94 -6.16 -18.42
CA CYS A 50 12.93 -7.51 -17.85
C CYS A 50 11.64 -7.78 -17.04
N TYR A 51 11.25 -6.83 -16.19
CA TYR A 51 9.99 -6.90 -15.42
C TYR A 51 8.77 -6.83 -16.34
N ARG A 52 8.88 -6.04 -17.42
CA ARG A 52 7.86 -5.91 -18.45
C ARG A 52 7.54 -7.23 -19.14
N THR A 53 8.54 -7.94 -19.62
CA THR A 53 8.28 -9.17 -20.36
C THR A 53 7.88 -10.34 -19.45
N HIS A 54 8.46 -10.45 -18.25
CA HIS A 54 8.27 -11.65 -17.41
C HIS A 54 7.09 -11.59 -16.45
N VAL A 55 6.71 -10.40 -15.97
CA VAL A 55 5.60 -10.24 -15.03
C VAL A 55 4.43 -9.55 -15.71
N TYR A 56 4.70 -8.45 -16.41
CA TYR A 56 3.67 -7.53 -16.89
C TYR A 56 2.93 -8.05 -18.12
N GLU A 57 3.65 -8.67 -19.06
CA GLU A 57 3.03 -9.24 -20.26
C GLU A 57 2.42 -10.64 -20.03
N SER A 58 2.65 -11.22 -18.85
CA SER A 58 2.13 -12.54 -18.48
C SER A 58 0.60 -12.57 -18.49
N SER A 59 0.04 -13.68 -18.98
CA SER A 59 -1.41 -13.86 -19.07
C SER A 59 -2.09 -13.82 -17.71
N THR A 60 -1.48 -14.43 -16.68
CA THR A 60 -1.97 -14.40 -15.30
C THR A 60 -2.18 -12.97 -14.80
N PHE A 61 -1.24 -12.07 -15.08
CA PHE A 61 -1.31 -10.69 -14.64
C PHE A 61 -2.45 -9.92 -15.33
N LYS A 62 -2.62 -10.11 -16.64
CA LYS A 62 -3.72 -9.52 -17.43
C LYS A 62 -5.10 -9.97 -16.94
N TYR A 63 -5.26 -11.24 -16.59
CA TYR A 63 -6.52 -11.72 -16.01
C TYR A 63 -6.78 -11.12 -14.63
N GLN A 64 -5.76 -11.00 -13.78
CA GLN A 64 -5.92 -10.36 -12.48
C GLN A 64 -6.35 -8.89 -12.58
N GLU A 65 -5.84 -8.17 -13.57
CA GLU A 65 -6.31 -6.82 -13.91
C GLU A 65 -7.77 -6.82 -14.36
N PHE A 66 -8.10 -7.66 -15.35
CA PHE A 66 -9.46 -7.73 -15.91
C PHE A 66 -10.52 -8.02 -14.85
N PHE A 67 -10.22 -8.92 -13.91
CA PHE A 67 -11.12 -9.26 -12.81
C PHE A 67 -10.99 -8.35 -11.59
N HIS A 68 -10.17 -7.29 -11.65
CA HIS A 68 -9.97 -6.37 -10.54
C HIS A 68 -9.59 -7.10 -9.24
N LEU A 69 -8.71 -8.10 -9.28
CA LEU A 69 -8.46 -8.96 -8.11
C LEU A 69 -7.50 -8.37 -7.08
N ASN A 70 -6.86 -7.24 -7.39
CA ASN A 70 -5.85 -6.63 -6.55
C ASN A 70 -6.43 -5.44 -5.78
N HIS A 71 -6.31 -5.48 -4.45
CA HIS A 71 -6.89 -4.46 -3.57
C HIS A 71 -5.88 -4.06 -2.51
N VAL A 72 -5.81 -2.77 -2.21
CA VAL A 72 -5.18 -2.25 -0.99
C VAL A 72 -6.28 -1.99 0.01
N ILE A 73 -6.18 -2.64 1.17
CA ILE A 73 -7.24 -2.67 2.17
C ILE A 73 -6.75 -2.24 3.55
N PHE A 74 -7.65 -1.63 4.32
CA PHE A 74 -7.47 -1.32 5.73
C PHE A 74 -8.54 -2.07 6.53
N PRO A 75 -8.17 -3.19 7.16
CA PRO A 75 -9.07 -3.89 8.08
C PRO A 75 -9.18 -3.12 9.40
N TYR A 76 -10.36 -3.16 10.01
CA TYR A 76 -10.61 -2.63 11.35
C TYR A 76 -11.70 -3.43 12.06
N ALA A 77 -11.61 -3.49 13.38
CA ALA A 77 -12.61 -4.16 14.21
C ALA A 77 -13.82 -3.25 14.41
N MET A 78 -15.02 -3.75 14.12
CA MET A 78 -16.28 -3.12 14.48
C MET A 78 -17.16 -4.16 15.18
N GLU A 79 -17.41 -3.93 16.47
CA GLU A 79 -18.12 -4.88 17.35
C GLU A 79 -17.47 -6.28 17.33
N LYS A 80 -18.21 -7.30 16.86
CA LYS A 80 -17.76 -8.70 16.77
C LYS A 80 -17.32 -9.10 15.35
N ARG A 81 -17.16 -8.14 14.43
CA ARG A 81 -16.81 -8.42 13.02
C ARG A 81 -15.62 -7.58 12.57
N VAL A 82 -14.86 -8.11 11.62
CA VAL A 82 -13.84 -7.35 10.90
C VAL A 82 -14.52 -6.68 9.71
N LYS A 83 -14.39 -5.36 9.62
CA LYS A 83 -14.77 -4.59 8.44
C LYS A 83 -13.52 -4.21 7.66
N VAL A 84 -13.71 -3.99 6.37
CA VAL A 84 -12.62 -3.66 5.46
C VAL A 84 -13.07 -2.48 4.60
N ILE A 85 -12.21 -1.48 4.53
CA ILE A 85 -12.27 -0.42 3.52
C ILE A 85 -11.03 -0.55 2.63
N GLY A 86 -11.06 0.07 1.46
CA GLY A 86 -9.92 0.01 0.57
C GLY A 86 -10.29 0.42 -0.83
N LEU A 87 -9.33 0.30 -1.73
CA LEU A 87 -9.50 0.57 -3.14
C LEU A 87 -8.92 -0.58 -3.95
N ASN A 88 -9.52 -0.79 -5.11
CA ASN A 88 -8.93 -1.64 -6.13
C ASN A 88 -7.65 -0.99 -6.65
N VAL A 89 -6.65 -1.82 -6.90
CA VAL A 89 -5.42 -1.44 -7.58
C VAL A 89 -5.52 -1.95 -9.00
N SER A 90 -5.67 -1.03 -9.93
CA SER A 90 -5.38 -1.30 -11.33
C SER A 90 -3.87 -1.30 -11.49
N HIS A 91 -3.32 -2.42 -11.93
CA HIS A 91 -1.91 -2.50 -12.25
C HIS A 91 -1.64 -1.77 -13.57
N PHE A 92 -0.45 -1.21 -13.79
CA PHE A 92 -0.18 -0.29 -14.93
C PHE A 92 -1.13 0.88 -15.10
N ALA A 93 -1.91 1.24 -14.07
CA ALA A 93 -2.55 2.53 -14.06
C ALA A 93 -1.44 3.56 -14.37
N PRO A 94 -1.67 4.49 -15.33
CA PRO A 94 -0.75 5.58 -15.61
C PRO A 94 -0.21 6.16 -14.29
N LEU A 95 1.06 6.58 -14.28
CA LEU A 95 1.71 7.12 -13.08
C LEU A 95 0.81 8.06 -12.27
N GLU A 96 0.09 8.94 -12.96
CA GLU A 96 -0.91 9.82 -12.35
C GLU A 96 -2.01 9.07 -11.61
N GLN A 97 -2.60 8.03 -12.19
CA GLN A 97 -3.63 7.21 -11.54
C GLN A 97 -3.10 6.50 -10.29
N ARG A 98 -1.85 6.03 -10.29
CA ARG A 98 -1.24 5.44 -9.08
C ARG A 98 -0.98 6.48 -7.99
N ILE A 99 -0.54 7.69 -8.38
CA ILE A 99 -0.44 8.83 -7.48
C ILE A 99 -1.82 9.16 -6.89
N GLN A 100 -2.87 9.21 -7.72
CA GLN A 100 -4.23 9.47 -7.26
C GLN A 100 -4.77 8.37 -6.35
N LEU A 101 -4.49 7.10 -6.65
CA LEU A 101 -4.83 5.97 -5.78
C LEU A 101 -4.18 6.15 -4.40
N GLY A 102 -2.88 6.44 -4.35
CA GLY A 102 -2.16 6.69 -3.09
C GLY A 102 -2.76 7.85 -2.29
N LYS A 103 -3.07 8.97 -2.96
CA LYS A 103 -3.74 10.12 -2.33
C LYS A 103 -5.14 9.77 -1.80
N LYS A 104 -5.93 9.00 -2.55
CA LYS A 104 -7.25 8.53 -2.11
C LYS A 104 -7.14 7.60 -0.92
N LEU A 105 -6.19 6.65 -0.91
CA LEU A 105 -5.93 5.77 0.23
C LEU A 105 -5.52 6.57 1.48
N TYR A 106 -4.65 7.57 1.31
CA TYR A 106 -4.27 8.49 2.38
C TYR A 106 -5.49 9.23 2.94
N GLY A 107 -6.28 9.88 2.07
CA GLY A 107 -7.50 10.57 2.49
C GLY A 107 -8.50 9.65 3.16
N MET A 108 -8.61 8.40 2.71
CA MET A 108 -9.47 7.38 3.31
C MET A 108 -8.98 7.01 4.71
N LEU A 109 -7.69 6.82 4.92
CA LEU A 109 -7.10 6.49 6.22
C LEU A 109 -7.26 7.64 7.24
N TYR A 110 -7.10 8.89 6.79
CA TYR A 110 -7.16 10.10 7.63
C TYR A 110 -8.52 10.79 7.64
N HIS A 111 -9.55 10.19 7.02
CA HIS A 111 -10.88 10.78 6.90
C HIS A 111 -11.50 11.20 8.25
N SER A 112 -11.27 10.41 9.30
CA SER A 112 -11.62 10.76 10.67
C SER A 112 -10.63 10.20 11.68
N SER A 113 -10.49 10.88 12.82
CA SER A 113 -9.66 10.41 13.94
C SER A 113 -10.11 9.05 14.48
N TYR A 114 -11.42 8.78 14.48
CA TYR A 114 -11.99 7.49 14.88
C TYR A 114 -11.56 6.36 13.92
N GLN A 115 -11.64 6.59 12.62
CA GLN A 115 -11.27 5.61 11.60
C GLN A 115 -9.78 5.28 11.66
N LEU A 116 -8.92 6.30 11.70
CA LEU A 116 -7.49 6.10 11.86
C LEU A 116 -7.18 5.29 13.13
N LYS A 117 -7.78 5.67 14.27
CA LYS A 117 -7.56 4.99 15.56
C LYS A 117 -7.97 3.52 15.53
N THR A 118 -9.11 3.20 14.91
CA THR A 118 -9.61 1.82 14.84
C THR A 118 -8.78 0.95 13.91
N ILE A 119 -8.32 1.48 12.77
CA ILE A 119 -7.41 0.79 11.85
C ILE A 119 -6.05 0.55 12.52
N LEU A 120 -5.47 1.57 13.16
CA LEU A 120 -4.19 1.42 13.87
C LEU A 120 -4.28 0.41 15.02
N LYS A 121 -5.38 0.44 15.80
CA LYS A 121 -5.62 -0.55 16.85
C LYS A 121 -5.75 -1.97 16.29
N PHE A 122 -6.36 -2.13 15.12
CA PHE A 122 -6.43 -3.43 14.47
C PHE A 122 -5.02 -3.91 14.06
N ALA A 123 -4.25 -3.06 13.38
CA ALA A 123 -2.90 -3.39 12.94
C ALA A 123 -1.95 -3.71 14.11
N SER A 124 -2.03 -2.96 15.22
CA SER A 124 -1.20 -3.23 16.41
C SER A 124 -1.52 -4.56 17.07
N ASN A 125 -2.77 -5.02 16.98
CA ASN A 125 -3.24 -6.24 17.63
C ASN A 125 -3.12 -7.49 16.74
N ASN A 126 -2.87 -7.33 15.45
CA ASN A 126 -2.79 -8.42 14.48
C ASN A 126 -1.43 -8.35 13.76
N PRO A 127 -0.37 -8.96 14.31
CA PRO A 127 0.94 -8.99 13.68
C PRO A 127 0.86 -9.56 12.27
N HIS A 128 1.44 -8.84 11.31
CA HIS A 128 1.44 -9.26 9.92
C HIS A 128 2.40 -10.43 9.70
N THR A 129 1.86 -11.57 9.28
CA THR A 129 2.60 -12.74 8.80
C THR A 129 2.80 -12.72 7.29
N GLY A 130 2.14 -11.79 6.59
CA GLY A 130 2.08 -11.73 5.13
C GLY A 130 0.97 -12.62 4.56
N SER A 131 0.15 -13.23 5.41
CA SER A 131 -1.01 -14.02 4.99
C SER A 131 -2.27 -13.17 4.91
N ARG A 132 -3.14 -13.45 3.93
CA ARG A 132 -4.47 -12.82 3.86
C ARG A 132 -5.36 -13.16 5.06
N SER A 133 -5.05 -14.26 5.76
CA SER A 133 -5.74 -14.63 7.01
C SER A 133 -5.55 -13.61 8.13
N ASP A 134 -4.47 -12.80 8.10
CA ASP A 134 -4.21 -11.78 9.13
C ASP A 134 -5.28 -10.69 9.10
N CYS A 135 -5.84 -10.43 7.90
CA CYS A 135 -6.89 -9.44 7.70
C CYS A 135 -8.28 -10.08 7.68
N TRP A 136 -8.40 -11.32 7.20
CA TRP A 136 -9.70 -11.99 7.03
C TRP A 136 -9.62 -13.51 7.29
N PRO A 137 -9.50 -13.92 8.56
CA PRO A 137 -9.26 -15.32 8.94
C PRO A 137 -10.44 -16.25 8.62
N GLN A 138 -11.63 -15.68 8.40
CA GLN A 138 -12.86 -16.44 8.10
C GLN A 138 -12.91 -16.94 6.65
N VAL A 139 -12.15 -16.31 5.74
CA VAL A 139 -12.13 -16.62 4.31
C VAL A 139 -10.81 -17.26 3.92
N PHE A 140 -9.71 -16.84 4.55
CA PHE A 140 -8.37 -17.34 4.24
C PHE A 140 -7.82 -18.18 5.39
N SER A 141 -7.28 -19.35 5.03
CA SER A 141 -6.57 -20.21 5.98
C SER A 141 -5.11 -19.75 6.12
N CYS A 142 -4.64 -19.65 7.37
CA CYS A 142 -3.22 -19.46 7.64
C CYS A 142 -2.50 -20.80 7.44
N ARG A 143 -1.38 -20.81 6.70
CA ARG A 143 -0.66 -22.04 6.34
C ARG A 143 -0.15 -22.83 7.56
N LEU A 144 -0.01 -22.17 8.72
CA LEU A 144 0.34 -22.79 10.01
C LEU A 144 -0.72 -23.78 10.52
N ALA A 145 -2.00 -23.66 10.12
CA ALA A 145 -3.06 -24.56 10.57
C ALA A 145 -2.99 -25.97 9.93
N LYS A 146 -2.28 -26.14 8.80
CA LYS A 146 -2.19 -27.45 8.12
C LYS A 146 -1.14 -28.39 8.73
N VAL A 147 -0.17 -27.89 9.48
CA VAL A 147 0.88 -28.75 10.06
C VAL A 147 0.38 -29.48 11.32
N PHE A 148 -0.58 -28.90 12.05
CA PHE A 148 -1.11 -29.51 13.28
C PHE A 148 -2.19 -30.57 13.03
N LEU A 149 -2.93 -30.49 11.92
CA LEU A 149 -3.99 -31.45 11.56
C LEU A 149 -3.51 -32.64 10.73
N ALA A 150 -2.22 -32.70 10.36
CA ALA A 150 -1.62 -33.82 9.63
C ALA A 150 -0.82 -34.78 10.54
N ARG A 151 -0.94 -34.64 11.87
CA ARG A 151 -0.25 -35.46 12.88
C ARG A 151 -1.20 -36.08 13.92
N SER A 152 -2.49 -36.16 13.62
CA SER A 152 -3.49 -36.89 14.42
C SER A 152 -4.02 -38.08 13.64
#